data_AF-A0A528I000-F1
#
_entry.id   AF-A0A528I000-F1
#
_cell.length_a   1.000
_cell.length_b   1.000
_cell.length_c   1.000
_cell.angle_alpha   90.00
_cell.angle_beta   90.00
_cell.angle_gamma   90.00
#
_symmetry.space_group_name_H-M   'P 1'
#
loop_
_entity.id
_entity.type
_entity.pdbx_description
1 polymer ?
#
loop_
_entity_poly.entity_id
_entity_poly.type
_entity_poly.pdbx_seq_one_letter_code
_entity_poly.pdbx_strand_id
1 'polypeptide(L)'
;AKVARTFQNIRLFSGMTLLENLLVAQHNKLMKASGYTVLGLFGFSGYRTASAESIDLARHWLEKADLVDRADDPAGDLPYGAQRRLEIARAMCTGPELLCLDEPAAGLNPKESMALNALLMDIKDNTGTSILLIEHDMAVVMQISDHVVVLEYGRKISDGSPHAVRTDPRVIAAYLGVEDEDVETVLTEVGDEDVIEQLDTGPESTHGPDSSSSYFAGPVADTVGHTEG
;
A
#
# COMPACT_ATOMS: atom_id res chain seq x y z
N ALA A 1 -3.18 -12.67 8.41
CA ALA A 1 -2.75 -11.26 8.47
C ALA A 1 -3.91 -10.38 8.00
N LYS A 2 -4.23 -9.30 8.73
CA LYS A 2 -5.23 -8.33 8.28
C LYS A 2 -4.54 -7.31 7.39
N VAL A 3 -4.56 -7.56 6.07
CA VAL A 3 -3.92 -6.68 5.07
C VAL A 3 -4.98 -5.85 4.37
N ALA A 4 -4.79 -4.54 4.32
CA ALA A 4 -5.55 -3.65 3.47
C ALA A 4 -4.64 -3.12 2.35
N ARG A 5 -5.19 -2.99 1.13
CA ARG A 5 -4.46 -2.47 -0.03
C ARG A 5 -5.30 -1.37 -0.68
N THR A 6 -4.69 -0.22 -0.94
CA THR A 6 -5.23 0.77 -1.87
C THR A 6 -4.65 0.53 -3.27
N PHE A 7 -5.35 0.99 -4.30
CA PHE A 7 -4.92 0.85 -5.68
C PHE A 7 -4.57 2.23 -6.25
N GLN A 8 -3.76 2.26 -7.32
CA GLN A 8 -3.49 3.50 -8.04
C GLN A 8 -4.79 4.20 -8.49
N ASN A 9 -5.79 3.42 -8.93
CA ASN A 9 -7.12 3.93 -9.21
C ASN A 9 -8.01 3.86 -7.95
N ILE A 10 -8.56 5.02 -7.57
CA ILE A 10 -9.46 5.15 -6.43
C ILE A 10 -10.72 4.30 -6.65
N ARG A 11 -11.04 3.41 -5.70
CA ARG A 11 -12.21 2.52 -5.76
C ARG A 11 -13.28 2.91 -4.76
N LEU A 12 -13.74 4.16 -4.77
CA LEU A 12 -14.83 4.63 -3.93
C LEU A 12 -16.21 4.34 -4.54
N PHE A 13 -17.22 4.19 -3.70
CA PHE A 13 -18.61 4.16 -4.13
C PHE A 13 -19.07 5.61 -4.31
N SER A 14 -18.94 6.14 -5.53
CA SER A 14 -19.13 7.57 -5.82
C SER A 14 -20.52 8.11 -5.50
N GLY A 15 -21.57 7.30 -5.65
CA GLY A 15 -22.96 7.66 -5.35
C GLY A 15 -23.35 7.51 -3.87
N MET A 16 -22.46 6.99 -3.03
CA MET A 16 -22.67 6.90 -1.57
C MET A 16 -22.01 8.09 -0.88
N THR A 17 -22.49 8.41 0.32
CA THR A 17 -21.86 9.46 1.13
C THR A 17 -20.47 9.04 1.61
N LEU A 18 -19.69 10.00 2.09
CA LEU A 18 -18.40 9.74 2.72
C LEU A 18 -18.55 8.77 3.91
N LEU A 19 -19.54 9.04 4.78
CA LEU A 19 -19.82 8.19 5.94
C LEU A 19 -20.22 6.77 5.52
N GLU A 20 -21.09 6.63 4.52
CA GLU A 20 -21.51 5.34 4.00
C GLU A 20 -20.33 4.53 3.44
N ASN A 21 -19.42 5.19 2.71
CA ASN A 21 -18.21 4.54 2.19
C ASN A 21 -17.39 3.88 3.32
N LEU A 22 -17.25 4.56 4.47
CA LEU A 22 -16.52 4.03 5.63
C LEU A 22 -17.30 2.95 6.39
N LEU A 23 -18.62 3.05 6.47
CA LEU A 23 -19.47 2.03 7.09
C LEU A 23 -19.47 0.72 6.29
N VAL A 24 -19.41 0.80 4.95
CA VAL A 24 -19.31 -0.38 4.08
C VAL A 24 -18.06 -1.20 4.37
N ALA A 25 -16.93 -0.57 4.70
CA ALA A 25 -15.71 -1.28 5.09
C ALA A 25 -15.87 -2.11 6.37
N GLN A 26 -16.84 -1.74 7.23
CA GLN A 26 -17.12 -2.41 8.50
C GLN A 26 -18.24 -3.46 8.38
N HIS A 27 -18.80 -3.67 7.19
CA HIS A 27 -19.95 -4.54 6.95
C HIS A 27 -19.75 -5.95 7.49
N ASN A 28 -18.57 -6.55 7.31
CA ASN A 28 -18.29 -7.90 7.82
C ASN A 28 -18.32 -7.99 9.37
N LYS A 29 -17.86 -6.95 10.07
CA LYS A 29 -17.94 -6.87 11.55
C LYS A 29 -19.40 -6.75 11.98
N LEU A 30 -20.16 -5.87 11.32
CA LEU A 30 -21.58 -5.64 11.59
C LEU A 30 -22.44 -6.88 11.30
N MET A 31 -22.19 -7.60 10.21
CA MET A 31 -22.92 -8.82 9.86
C MET A 31 -22.70 -9.96 10.85
N LYS A 32 -21.47 -10.10 11.38
CA LYS A 32 -21.20 -11.06 12.46
C LYS A 32 -21.94 -10.67 13.75
N ALA A 33 -21.92 -9.39 14.11
CA ALA A 33 -22.59 -8.86 15.30
C ALA A 33 -24.13 -8.97 15.22
N SER A 34 -24.70 -8.87 14.01
CA SER A 34 -26.15 -9.04 13.78
C SER A 34 -26.59 -10.51 13.70
N GLY A 35 -25.67 -11.47 13.85
CA GLY A 35 -25.95 -12.89 13.65
C GLY A 35 -26.44 -13.18 12.22
N TYR A 36 -25.82 -12.53 11.22
CA TYR A 36 -26.29 -12.53 9.83
C TYR A 36 -27.75 -12.06 9.72
N THR A 37 -28.04 -10.91 10.32
CA THR A 37 -29.36 -10.25 10.30
C THR A 37 -30.41 -10.89 11.23
N VAL A 38 -30.28 -12.17 11.59
CA VAL A 38 -31.26 -12.87 12.44
C VAL A 38 -31.42 -12.19 13.80
N LEU A 39 -30.32 -11.90 14.50
CA LEU A 39 -30.37 -11.25 15.81
C LEU A 39 -30.74 -9.75 15.70
N GLY A 40 -30.42 -9.12 14.57
CA GLY A 40 -30.81 -7.74 14.27
C GLY A 40 -32.33 -7.59 14.09
N LEU A 41 -32.98 -8.53 13.41
CA LEU A 41 -34.44 -8.58 13.21
C LEU A 41 -35.22 -8.74 14.54
N PHE A 42 -34.65 -9.46 15.51
CA PHE A 42 -35.25 -9.63 16.84
C PHE A 42 -34.87 -8.51 17.83
N GLY A 43 -34.20 -7.45 17.39
CA GLY A 43 -33.94 -6.26 18.20
C GLY A 43 -32.93 -6.46 19.34
N PHE A 44 -32.05 -7.46 19.25
CA PHE A 44 -31.03 -7.69 20.26
C PHE A 44 -30.06 -6.49 20.38
N SER A 45 -29.73 -6.10 21.61
CA SER A 45 -28.93 -4.92 21.94
C SER A 45 -27.53 -4.92 21.31
N GLY A 46 -26.95 -6.10 21.06
CA GLY A 46 -25.61 -6.24 20.48
C GLY A 46 -25.45 -5.60 19.10
N TYR A 47 -26.50 -5.60 18.27
CA TYR A 47 -26.46 -4.92 16.97
C TYR A 47 -26.47 -3.40 17.11
N ARG A 48 -27.27 -2.85 18.04
CA ARG A 48 -27.34 -1.40 18.26
C ARG A 48 -25.99 -0.86 18.77
N THR A 49 -25.36 -1.58 19.69
CA THR A 49 -24.02 -1.24 20.17
C THR A 49 -22.99 -1.31 19.06
N ALA A 50 -22.95 -2.41 18.29
CA ALA A 50 -22.00 -2.55 17.19
C ALA A 50 -22.20 -1.48 16.08
N SER A 51 -23.45 -1.11 15.80
CA SER A 51 -23.76 -0.03 14.86
C SER A 51 -23.27 1.32 15.35
N ALA A 52 -23.44 1.63 16.63
CA ALA A 52 -22.94 2.88 17.23
C ALA A 52 -21.40 2.93 17.16
N GLU A 53 -20.72 1.85 17.58
CA GLU A 53 -19.25 1.75 17.48
C GLU A 53 -18.75 1.95 16.04
N SER A 54 -19.48 1.44 15.05
CA SER A 54 -19.08 1.59 13.64
C SER A 54 -19.22 3.02 13.14
N ILE A 55 -20.25 3.74 13.58
CA ILE A 55 -20.41 5.17 13.28
C ILE A 55 -19.30 5.97 13.97
N ASP A 56 -19.01 5.69 15.23
CA ASP A 56 -17.94 6.38 15.98
C ASP A 56 -16.57 6.18 15.32
N LEU A 57 -16.26 4.95 14.90
CA LEU A 57 -15.01 4.65 14.19
C LEU A 57 -14.96 5.34 12.82
N ALA A 58 -16.06 5.35 12.07
CA ALA A 58 -16.11 6.03 10.77
C ALA A 58 -15.91 7.54 10.95
N ARG A 59 -16.55 8.13 11.97
CA ARG A 59 -16.39 9.55 12.30
C ARG A 59 -14.96 9.89 12.71
N HIS A 60 -14.34 9.04 13.53
CA HIS A 60 -12.93 9.18 13.89
C HIS A 60 -12.02 9.24 12.65
N TRP A 61 -12.21 8.34 11.69
CA TRP A 61 -11.42 8.33 10.46
C TRP A 61 -11.74 9.49 9.50
N LEU A 62 -12.98 9.99 9.48
CA LEU A 62 -13.30 11.24 8.77
C LEU A 62 -12.64 12.46 9.41
N GLU A 63 -12.56 12.52 10.75
CA GLU A 63 -11.85 13.58 11.46
C GLU A 63 -10.35 13.54 11.13
N LYS A 64 -9.71 12.37 11.19
CA LYS A 64 -8.30 12.19 10.81
C LYS A 64 -8.02 12.53 9.36
N ALA A 65 -8.97 12.19 8.47
CA ALA A 65 -8.88 12.52 7.07
C ALA A 65 -9.24 13.98 6.76
N ASP A 66 -9.61 14.81 7.73
CA ASP A 66 -10.08 16.20 7.54
C ASP A 66 -11.26 16.29 6.54
N LEU A 67 -12.27 15.45 6.77
CA LEU A 67 -13.47 15.30 5.93
C LEU A 67 -14.79 15.21 6.72
N VAL A 68 -14.76 15.41 8.04
CA VAL A 68 -15.94 15.26 8.91
C VAL A 68 -17.09 16.19 8.53
N ASP A 69 -16.78 17.44 8.14
CA ASP A 69 -17.80 18.44 7.75
C ASP A 69 -18.51 18.11 6.43
N ARG A 70 -17.97 17.15 5.67
CA ARG A 70 -18.49 16.68 4.38
C ARG A 70 -19.06 15.27 4.47
N ALA A 71 -19.28 14.74 5.69
CA ALA A 71 -19.65 13.33 5.91
C ALA A 71 -20.87 12.85 5.10
N ASP A 72 -21.84 13.74 4.87
CA ASP A 72 -23.10 13.46 4.18
C ASP A 72 -23.05 13.74 2.67
N ASP A 73 -21.93 14.25 2.15
CA ASP A 73 -21.78 14.53 0.73
C ASP A 73 -21.46 13.27 -0.06
N PRO A 74 -21.83 13.18 -1.35
CA PRO A 74 -21.40 12.09 -2.21
C PRO A 74 -19.87 12.05 -2.35
N ALA A 75 -19.28 10.86 -2.23
CA ALA A 75 -17.82 10.69 -2.34
C ALA A 75 -17.29 11.11 -3.73
N GLY A 76 -18.12 11.01 -4.78
CA GLY A 76 -17.77 11.44 -6.13
C GLY A 76 -17.59 12.96 -6.29
N ASP A 77 -18.15 13.77 -5.38
CA ASP A 77 -18.11 15.23 -5.45
C ASP A 77 -16.84 15.81 -4.80
N LEU A 78 -16.02 14.96 -4.18
CA LEU A 78 -14.77 15.36 -3.57
C LEU A 78 -13.67 15.63 -4.62
N PRO A 79 -12.79 16.61 -4.39
CA PRO A 79 -11.54 16.73 -5.14
C PRO A 79 -10.69 15.45 -5.04
N TYR A 80 -9.85 15.20 -6.03
CA TYR A 80 -9.06 13.97 -6.13
C TYR A 80 -8.22 13.66 -4.87
N GLY A 81 -7.51 14.64 -4.31
CA GLY A 81 -6.74 14.42 -3.08
C GLY A 81 -7.60 14.12 -1.84
N ALA A 82 -8.84 14.63 -1.80
CA ALA A 82 -9.80 14.29 -0.74
C ALA A 82 -10.34 12.87 -0.92
N GLN A 83 -10.63 12.44 -2.16
CA GLN A 83 -11.01 11.07 -2.46
C GLN A 83 -9.91 10.07 -2.04
N ARG A 84 -8.63 10.39 -2.27
CA ARG A 84 -7.50 9.52 -1.87
C ARG A 84 -7.43 9.35 -0.34
N ARG A 85 -7.57 10.44 0.42
CA ARG A 85 -7.63 10.39 1.89
C ARG A 85 -8.84 9.60 2.38
N LEU A 86 -10.01 9.74 1.74
CA LEU A 86 -11.19 8.96 2.07
C LEU A 86 -10.99 7.46 1.83
N GLU A 87 -10.29 7.08 0.76
CA GLU A 87 -9.98 5.67 0.49
C GLU A 87 -9.08 5.06 1.58
N ILE A 88 -8.07 5.81 2.05
CA ILE A 88 -7.22 5.40 3.16
C ILE A 88 -8.03 5.30 4.46
N ALA A 89 -8.84 6.30 4.78
CA ALA A 89 -9.74 6.29 5.93
C ALA A 89 -10.66 5.06 5.92
N ARG A 90 -11.25 4.74 4.76
CA ARG A 90 -12.06 3.55 4.56
C ARG A 90 -11.27 2.26 4.77
N ALA A 91 -10.04 2.17 4.29
CA ALA A 91 -9.17 1.02 4.54
C ALA A 91 -8.90 0.85 6.05
N MET A 92 -8.65 1.95 6.76
CA MET A 92 -8.38 1.93 8.20
C MET A 92 -9.57 1.53 9.06
N CYS A 93 -10.81 1.80 8.61
CA CYS A 93 -12.03 1.28 9.26
C CYS A 93 -12.06 -0.26 9.35
N THR A 94 -11.25 -0.99 8.56
CA THR A 94 -11.15 -2.47 8.65
C THR A 94 -10.24 -2.95 9.78
N GLY A 95 -9.51 -2.05 10.44
CA GLY A 95 -8.50 -2.38 11.46
C GLY A 95 -7.34 -3.23 10.91
N PRO A 96 -6.63 -2.78 9.86
CA PRO A 96 -5.53 -3.54 9.26
C PRO A 96 -4.28 -3.52 10.15
N GLU A 97 -3.54 -4.63 10.11
CA GLU A 97 -2.18 -4.73 10.67
C GLU A 97 -1.14 -4.19 9.67
N LEU A 98 -1.41 -4.32 8.37
CA LEU A 98 -0.58 -3.81 7.28
C LEU A 98 -1.44 -3.05 6.26
N LEU A 99 -1.06 -1.81 5.96
CA LEU A 99 -1.63 -0.96 4.93
C LEU A 99 -0.65 -0.85 3.76
N CYS A 100 -1.02 -1.36 2.59
CA CYS A 100 -0.24 -1.25 1.37
C CYS A 100 -0.76 -0.10 0.50
N LEU A 101 0.12 0.84 0.16
CA LEU A 101 -0.16 2.02 -0.65
C LEU A 101 0.70 2.02 -1.91
N ASP A 102 0.06 2.17 -3.05
CA ASP A 102 0.68 2.14 -4.38
C ASP A 102 0.55 3.53 -5.01
N GLU A 103 1.65 4.29 -5.00
CA GLU A 103 1.78 5.67 -5.47
C GLU A 103 0.65 6.60 -4.96
N PRO A 104 0.45 6.72 -3.63
CA PRO A 104 -0.64 7.53 -3.08
C PRO A 104 -0.53 9.03 -3.32
N ALA A 105 0.66 9.58 -3.56
CA ALA A 105 0.86 11.00 -3.83
C ALA A 105 0.77 11.38 -5.31
N ALA A 106 0.69 10.39 -6.22
CA ALA A 106 0.64 10.64 -7.65
C ALA A 106 -0.56 11.50 -8.06
N GLY A 107 -0.30 12.58 -8.80
CA GLY A 107 -1.32 13.50 -9.30
C GLY A 107 -1.89 14.48 -8.27
N LEU A 108 -1.33 14.53 -7.05
CA LEU A 108 -1.72 15.49 -6.03
C LEU A 108 -0.97 16.82 -6.18
N ASN A 109 -1.64 17.93 -5.87
CA ASN A 109 -0.95 19.22 -5.72
C ASN A 109 -0.22 19.28 -4.36
N PRO A 110 0.73 20.23 -4.15
CA PRO A 110 1.52 20.28 -2.92
C PRO A 110 0.70 20.33 -1.62
N LYS A 111 -0.44 21.03 -1.63
CA LYS A 111 -1.33 21.12 -0.46
C LYS A 111 -2.00 19.77 -0.18
N GLU A 112 -2.43 19.08 -1.22
CA GLU A 112 -3.02 17.74 -1.10
C GLU A 112 -2.00 16.70 -0.64
N SER A 113 -0.77 16.73 -1.17
CA SER A 113 0.32 15.86 -0.73
C SER A 113 0.66 16.07 0.74
N MET A 114 0.72 17.32 1.21
CA MET A 114 0.92 17.61 2.63
C MET A 114 -0.19 17.03 3.52
N ALA A 115 -1.45 17.17 3.10
CA ALA A 115 -2.59 16.63 3.85
C ALA A 115 -2.58 15.09 3.88
N LEU A 116 -2.20 14.45 2.76
CA LEU A 116 -1.99 13.01 2.69
C LEU A 116 -0.85 12.56 3.63
N ASN A 117 0.31 13.22 3.58
CA ASN A 117 1.46 12.89 4.42
C ASN A 117 1.11 13.02 5.91
N ALA A 118 0.36 14.05 6.29
CA ALA A 118 -0.11 14.22 7.66
C ALA A 118 -1.00 13.05 8.13
N LEU A 119 -1.91 12.56 7.28
CA LEU A 119 -2.72 11.39 7.57
C LEU A 119 -1.87 10.12 7.71
N LEU A 120 -0.90 9.90 6.81
CA LEU A 120 -0.04 8.71 6.86
C LEU A 120 0.86 8.69 8.09
N MET A 121 1.40 9.85 8.49
CA MET A 121 2.13 10.01 9.74
C MET A 121 1.26 9.73 10.96
N ASP A 122 0.05 10.27 11.00
CA ASP A 122 -0.87 10.02 12.11
C ASP A 122 -1.19 8.52 12.27
N ILE A 123 -1.40 7.81 11.16
CA ILE A 123 -1.61 6.35 11.15
C ILE A 123 -0.40 5.63 11.73
N LYS A 124 0.79 5.92 11.18
CA LYS A 124 2.06 5.32 11.61
C LYS A 124 2.27 5.50 13.13
N ASP A 125 2.06 6.71 13.63
CA ASP A 125 2.42 7.06 14.99
C ASP A 125 1.37 6.62 16.03
N ASN A 126 0.09 6.51 15.64
CA ASN A 126 -1.01 6.37 16.62
C ASN A 126 -1.84 5.09 16.51
N THR A 127 -1.74 4.28 15.45
CA THR A 127 -2.59 3.07 15.32
C THR A 127 -1.85 1.75 15.49
N GLY A 128 -0.51 1.75 15.43
CA GLY A 128 0.28 0.52 15.38
C GLY A 128 0.11 -0.27 14.08
N THR A 129 -0.41 0.36 13.03
CA THR A 129 -0.51 -0.23 11.68
C THR A 129 0.79 -0.03 10.92
N SER A 130 1.36 -1.11 10.40
CA SER A 130 2.52 -1.02 9.51
C SER A 130 2.09 -0.49 8.14
N ILE A 131 2.91 0.36 7.52
CA ILE A 131 2.66 0.90 6.18
C ILE A 131 3.72 0.37 5.22
N LEU A 132 3.28 -0.25 4.12
CA LEU A 132 4.12 -0.53 2.96
C LEU A 132 3.78 0.49 1.88
N LEU A 133 4.73 1.37 1.59
CA LEU A 133 4.57 2.45 0.63
C LEU A 133 5.43 2.19 -0.61
N ILE A 134 4.80 2.17 -1.78
CA ILE A 134 5.48 2.21 -3.08
C ILE A 134 5.33 3.65 -3.58
N GLU A 135 6.46 4.34 -3.72
CA GLU A 135 6.50 5.72 -4.20
C GLU A 135 7.78 6.01 -4.98
N HIS A 136 7.69 6.95 -5.90
CA HIS A 136 8.84 7.52 -6.62
C HIS A 136 9.13 8.96 -6.20
N ASP A 137 8.19 9.64 -5.53
CA ASP A 137 8.43 10.98 -4.97
C ASP A 137 9.34 10.89 -3.74
N MET A 138 10.60 11.32 -3.90
CA MET A 138 11.59 11.31 -2.82
C MET A 138 11.21 12.21 -1.64
N ALA A 139 10.45 13.28 -1.81
CA ALA A 139 10.02 14.11 -0.69
C ALA A 139 9.06 13.31 0.23
N VAL A 140 8.14 12.55 -0.36
CA VAL A 140 7.19 11.70 0.37
C VAL A 140 7.92 10.54 1.06
N VAL A 141 8.77 9.82 0.31
CA VAL A 141 9.54 8.67 0.82
C VAL A 141 10.40 9.08 2.00
N MET A 142 11.14 10.19 1.88
CA MET A 142 12.05 10.64 2.94
C MET A 142 11.33 11.15 4.18
N GLN A 143 10.10 11.64 4.02
CA GLN A 143 9.31 12.13 5.13
C GLN A 143 8.73 10.96 5.95
N ILE A 144 8.11 9.97 5.30
CA ILE A 144 7.25 8.99 5.98
C ILE A 144 8.00 7.72 6.41
N SER A 145 8.95 7.27 5.61
CA SER A 145 9.54 5.94 5.75
C SER A 145 10.56 5.88 6.89
N ASP A 146 10.53 4.82 7.69
CA ASP A 146 11.63 4.49 8.61
C ASP A 146 12.75 3.71 7.92
N HIS A 147 12.39 3.05 6.82
CA HIS A 147 13.24 2.15 6.05
C HIS A 147 12.85 2.19 4.58
N VAL A 148 13.83 2.22 3.69
CA VAL A 148 13.65 2.39 2.25
C VAL A 148 14.42 1.30 1.52
N VAL A 149 13.77 0.70 0.53
CA VAL A 149 14.37 -0.25 -0.41
C VAL A 149 14.21 0.33 -1.79
N VAL A 150 15.30 0.44 -2.54
CA VAL A 150 15.31 0.96 -3.91
C VAL A 150 15.52 -0.18 -4.89
N LEU A 151 14.66 -0.24 -5.91
CA LEU A 151 14.71 -1.24 -6.96
C LEU A 151 14.96 -0.56 -8.32
N GLU A 152 15.87 -1.14 -9.10
CA GLU A 152 16.16 -0.74 -10.47
C GLU A 152 16.18 -1.99 -11.35
N TYR A 153 15.44 -1.99 -12.46
CA TYR A 153 15.23 -3.15 -13.33
C TYR A 153 14.91 -4.47 -12.57
N GLY A 154 14.15 -4.36 -11.47
CA GLY A 154 13.77 -5.50 -10.62
C GLY A 154 14.87 -6.01 -9.68
N ARG A 155 16.01 -5.32 -9.59
CA ARG A 155 17.13 -5.64 -8.69
C ARG A 155 17.20 -4.61 -7.56
N LYS A 156 17.51 -5.08 -6.35
CA LYS A 156 17.71 -4.19 -5.20
C LYS A 156 19.06 -3.49 -5.31
N ILE A 157 19.05 -2.17 -5.40
CA ILE A 157 20.26 -1.35 -5.51
C ILE A 157 20.62 -0.66 -4.19
N SER A 158 19.65 -0.43 -3.29
CA SER A 158 19.90 0.16 -1.98
C SER A 158 18.86 -0.32 -0.95
N ASP A 159 19.27 -0.35 0.31
CA ASP A 159 18.50 -0.91 1.43
C ASP A 159 18.96 -0.26 2.74
N GLY A 160 18.11 0.53 3.39
CA GLY A 160 18.44 1.10 4.68
C GLY A 160 17.59 2.31 5.08
N SER A 161 18.15 3.15 5.96
CA SER A 161 17.45 4.37 6.39
C SER A 161 17.27 5.36 5.23
N PRO A 162 16.23 6.23 5.27
CA PRO A 162 16.02 7.24 4.25
C PRO A 162 17.27 8.11 4.00
N HIS A 163 18.00 8.47 5.06
CA HIS A 163 19.21 9.26 4.94
C HIS A 163 20.32 8.53 4.16
N ALA A 164 20.58 7.26 4.49
CA ALA A 164 21.59 6.44 3.82
C ALA A 164 21.24 6.23 2.34
N VAL A 165 19.97 5.94 2.04
CA VAL A 165 19.47 5.74 0.67
C VAL A 165 19.58 7.03 -0.15
N ARG A 166 19.27 8.19 0.43
CA ARG A 166 19.34 9.48 -0.27
C ARG A 166 20.76 9.85 -0.71
N THR A 167 21.77 9.42 0.04
CA THR A 167 23.18 9.71 -0.27
C THR A 167 23.86 8.58 -1.05
N ASP A 168 23.15 7.48 -1.32
CA ASP A 168 23.68 6.34 -2.07
C ASP A 168 23.90 6.74 -3.54
N PRO A 169 25.15 6.71 -4.06
CA PRO A 169 25.43 7.10 -5.44
C PRO A 169 24.66 6.31 -6.48
N ARG A 170 24.35 5.03 -6.23
CA ARG A 170 23.55 4.18 -7.14
C ARG A 170 22.12 4.68 -7.25
N VAL A 171 21.56 5.15 -6.13
CA VAL A 171 20.21 5.73 -6.09
C VAL A 171 20.18 7.08 -6.80
N ILE A 172 21.22 7.89 -6.60
CA ILE A 172 21.35 9.19 -7.29
C ILE A 172 21.46 8.98 -8.80
N ALA A 173 22.29 8.03 -9.24
CA ALA A 173 22.44 7.68 -10.65
C ALA A 173 21.14 7.18 -11.28
N ALA A 174 20.46 6.22 -10.64
CA ALA A 174 19.18 5.69 -11.08
C ALA A 174 18.11 6.80 -11.20
N TYR A 175 18.10 7.77 -10.28
CA TYR A 175 17.16 8.90 -10.31
C TYR A 175 17.47 9.93 -11.41
N LEU A 176 18.75 10.10 -11.76
CA LEU A 176 19.20 11.02 -12.82
C LEU A 176 19.17 10.36 -14.22
N GLY A 177 18.94 9.06 -14.31
CA GLY A 177 18.93 8.31 -15.56
C GLY A 177 20.32 8.18 -16.18
N VAL A 178 21.35 8.07 -15.34
CA VAL A 178 22.74 7.82 -15.76
C VAL A 178 22.90 6.31 -15.97
N GLU A 179 23.49 5.89 -17.09
CA GLU A 179 23.70 4.47 -17.40
C GLU A 179 24.73 3.85 -16.43
N ASP A 180 24.60 2.56 -16.11
CA ASP A 180 25.45 1.85 -15.14
C ASP A 180 26.97 2.04 -15.40
N GLU A 181 27.37 2.08 -16.67
CA GLU A 181 28.77 2.31 -17.09
C GLU A 181 29.26 3.71 -16.69
N ASP A 182 28.38 4.71 -16.71
CA ASP A 182 28.70 6.09 -16.32
C ASP A 182 28.71 6.27 -14.79
N VAL A 183 28.01 5.40 -14.04
CA VAL A 183 28.02 5.41 -12.57
C VAL A 183 29.38 5.03 -12.02
N GLU A 184 30.02 4.01 -12.61
CA GLU A 184 31.38 3.61 -12.27
C GLU A 184 32.36 4.77 -12.52
N THR A 185 32.22 5.47 -13.66
CA THR A 185 33.03 6.66 -13.99
C THR A 185 32.79 7.80 -12.99
N VAL A 186 31.55 8.10 -12.63
CA VAL A 186 31.22 9.15 -11.64
C VAL A 186 31.74 8.79 -10.25
N LEU A 187 31.59 7.54 -9.82
CA LEU A 187 32.14 7.05 -8.54
C LEU A 187 33.66 7.14 -8.51
N THR A 188 34.32 6.85 -9.63
CA THR A 188 35.77 6.96 -9.78
C THR A 188 36.24 8.43 -9.82
N GLU A 189 35.47 9.33 -10.44
CA GLU A 189 35.77 10.77 -10.49
C GLU A 189 35.56 11.49 -9.15
N VAL A 190 34.66 11.01 -8.29
CA VAL A 190 34.35 11.60 -6.97
C VAL A 190 35.33 11.13 -5.88
N GLY A 191 36.20 10.15 -6.17
CA GLY A 191 37.39 9.84 -5.36
C GLY A 191 37.19 8.87 -4.20
N ASP A 192 36.25 7.93 -4.30
CA ASP A 192 36.12 6.80 -3.37
C ASP A 192 36.77 5.54 -3.99
N GLU A 193 38.09 5.40 -3.86
CA GLU A 193 38.86 4.26 -4.39
C GLU A 193 38.54 2.92 -3.69
N ASP A 194 37.78 2.91 -2.58
CA ASP A 194 37.55 1.73 -1.74
C ASP A 194 36.31 0.88 -2.10
N VAL A 195 35.59 1.17 -3.20
CA VAL A 195 34.34 0.42 -3.54
C VAL A 195 34.53 -0.63 -4.65
N ILE A 196 35.69 -0.71 -5.30
CA ILE A 196 35.92 -1.65 -6.42
C ILE A 196 36.02 -3.12 -5.96
N GLU A 197 36.18 -3.42 -4.65
CA GLU A 197 36.40 -4.80 -4.17
C GLU A 197 35.13 -5.61 -3.82
N GLN A 198 33.91 -5.10 -4.07
CA GLN A 198 32.66 -5.86 -3.83
C GLN A 198 31.88 -6.26 -5.09
N LEU A 199 32.36 -5.90 -6.29
CA LEU A 199 31.70 -6.26 -7.55
C LEU A 199 32.18 -7.59 -8.15
N ASP A 200 33.20 -8.25 -7.58
CA ASP A 200 33.77 -9.52 -8.11
C ASP A 200 33.63 -10.74 -7.19
N THR A 201 32.87 -10.66 -6.09
CA THR A 201 32.46 -11.87 -5.37
C THR A 201 31.12 -12.35 -5.91
N GLY A 202 31.17 -13.29 -6.86
CA GLY A 202 30.02 -14.08 -7.27
C GLY A 202 29.28 -14.70 -6.06
N PRO A 203 28.02 -15.15 -6.25
CA PRO A 203 27.13 -15.46 -5.14
C PRO A 203 27.69 -16.54 -4.21
N GLU A 204 27.75 -16.24 -2.90
CA GLU A 204 27.79 -17.29 -1.87
C GLU A 204 26.54 -18.18 -2.03
N SER A 205 26.79 -19.45 -2.28
CA SER A 205 25.79 -20.47 -2.66
C SER A 205 25.02 -21.07 -1.49
N THR A 206 24.90 -20.38 -0.35
CA THR A 206 24.46 -21.03 0.90
C THR A 206 23.02 -20.76 1.34
N HIS A 207 22.23 -19.96 0.63
CA HIS A 207 20.80 -19.83 0.91
C HIS A 207 19.92 -19.81 -0.36
N GLY A 208 19.88 -20.95 -1.05
CA GLY A 208 18.78 -21.31 -1.95
C GLY A 208 17.79 -22.25 -1.23
N PRO A 209 16.48 -22.17 -1.52
CA PRO A 209 15.52 -23.12 -0.97
C PRO A 209 15.77 -24.51 -1.59
N ASP A 210 16.01 -25.49 -0.72
CA ASP A 210 16.17 -26.89 -1.12
C ASP A 210 14.95 -27.39 -1.91
N SER A 211 15.29 -28.18 -2.92
CA SER A 211 14.42 -28.89 -3.85
C SER A 211 13.16 -29.49 -3.23
N SER A 212 12.02 -29.26 -3.90
CA SER A 212 10.94 -30.24 -3.94
C SER A 212 10.52 -30.45 -5.40
N SER A 213 10.67 -31.70 -5.80
CA SER A 213 10.65 -32.27 -7.13
C SER A 213 9.28 -32.28 -7.80
N SER A 214 9.35 -32.10 -9.12
CA SER A 214 8.38 -32.45 -10.16
C SER A 214 7.56 -33.73 -9.93
N TYR A 215 6.24 -33.65 -10.14
CA TYR A 215 5.45 -34.74 -10.72
C TYR A 215 4.24 -34.16 -11.47
N PHE A 216 4.03 -34.64 -12.71
CA PHE A 216 2.90 -34.42 -13.63
C PHE A 216 2.85 -33.12 -14.47
N ALA A 217 3.51 -33.18 -15.63
CA ALA A 217 2.93 -32.69 -16.89
C ALA A 217 3.52 -33.51 -18.04
N GLY A 218 2.75 -34.49 -18.54
CA GLY A 218 3.05 -35.21 -19.78
C GLY A 218 2.40 -34.50 -20.99
N PRO A 219 2.90 -34.70 -22.23
CA PRO A 219 2.51 -33.91 -23.39
C PRO A 219 1.16 -34.33 -23.98
N VAL A 220 0.45 -33.36 -24.53
CA VAL A 220 -0.85 -33.52 -25.21
C VAL A 220 -0.62 -33.98 -26.65
N ALA A 221 -1.14 -35.15 -27.00
CA ALA A 221 -1.35 -35.58 -28.39
C ALA A 221 -2.52 -36.58 -28.49
N ASP A 222 -3.54 -36.17 -29.25
CA ASP A 222 -4.46 -36.93 -30.11
C ASP A 222 -5.01 -38.30 -29.68
N THR A 223 -6.28 -38.32 -29.26
CA THR A 223 -7.31 -39.34 -29.61
C THR A 223 -8.65 -38.84 -29.07
N VAL A 224 -9.68 -38.60 -29.88
CA VAL A 224 -10.82 -39.47 -30.23
C VAL A 224 -11.71 -38.59 -31.15
N GLY A 225 -12.25 -38.97 -32.31
CA GLY A 225 -12.72 -40.28 -32.75
C GLY A 225 -14.25 -40.39 -32.62
N HIS A 226 -15.03 -39.52 -33.27
CA HIS A 226 -16.49 -39.62 -33.31
C HIS A 226 -16.94 -40.67 -34.35
N THR A 227 -17.58 -41.74 -33.90
CA THR A 227 -18.43 -42.64 -34.69
C THR A 227 -19.88 -42.57 -34.18
N GLU A 228 -20.79 -42.77 -35.13
CA GLU A 228 -22.24 -42.52 -35.10
C GLU A 228 -23.06 -43.36 -34.12
N GLY A 229 -24.19 -42.78 -33.72
CA GLY A 229 -25.35 -43.38 -33.05
C GLY A 229 -26.46 -42.37 -32.92
#